data_AF-A0AAE1S6N4-F1
#
_entry.id   AF-A0AAE1S6N4-F1
#
_cell.length_a   1.000
_cell.length_b   1.000
_cell.length_c   1.000
_cell.angle_alpha   90.00
_cell.angle_beta   90.00
_cell.angle_gamma   90.00
#
_symmetry.space_group_name_H-M   'P 1'
#
loop_
_entity.id
_entity.type
_entity.pdbx_description
1 polymer ?
#
loop_
_entity_poly.entity_id
_entity_poly.type
_entity_poly.pdbx_seq_one_letter_code
_entity_poly.pdbx_strand_id
1 'polypeptide(L)'
;MEHTQSTAAGNFVPKASIIGVYNGTAKGGAPKARVAAYKVCWPAKQGGRCFDADILKAFDHAIDDGVDVISASVGGKSRPYFKHAAAIGAFHAMKEGIVVVTSAGNSGPMLATVSIVAHWMITVAASTIDREFESNVKLQSGLTIKRKNYIHLLVRSKPTVEDAKLCKQATLDGTKVKGKILVCWGNNTRVDKGQQAVLAGAVGMILCNDQMSGNDIIADVHLLPVSHVSYNDGLAIFSYIKSTNNPIGSITAPKATLGVKPAPTMASFSSRGPNLITPAILKAAYTEGNSPSNEVFDNRRTAFNVMSGTSMSCPHVSGVVGLLKAIHPDWSPAAIRSALMTTASPIHNTGKTLLDATREAAIPFASGSGHIRPNLAADPGLAPYICPRLSNSSLLDFHNPSITVPALSGNLIVTRTVTNVGLPGTYTARVGLPPGISVVVEPNVLIFKSQGQKERFSLHIKAVNTTYFAGVDQHKYGELVWSDGTHTVRSPITVEIAR
;
A
#
# COMPACT_ATOMS: atom_id res chain seq x y z
N MET A 1 -1.66 -10.98 15.87
CA MET A 1 -1.70 -9.54 16.17
C MET A 1 -0.28 -9.00 16.21
N GLU A 2 0.66 -9.79 16.74
CA GLU A 2 2.09 -9.49 16.86
C GLU A 2 2.75 -8.95 15.58
N HIS A 3 2.39 -9.39 14.37
CA HIS A 3 3.09 -8.96 13.14
C HIS A 3 2.93 -7.46 12.85
N THR A 4 1.72 -6.91 12.95
CA THR A 4 1.50 -5.47 12.77
C THR A 4 2.01 -4.68 13.98
N GLN A 5 1.89 -5.23 15.18
CA GLN A 5 2.36 -4.64 16.43
C GLN A 5 3.90 -4.47 16.45
N SER A 6 4.64 -5.52 16.12
CA SER A 6 6.11 -5.54 16.02
C SER A 6 6.63 -4.70 14.85
N THR A 7 5.88 -4.61 13.75
CA THR A 7 6.18 -3.67 12.65
C THR A 7 6.12 -2.21 13.11
N ALA A 8 5.16 -1.84 13.97
CA ALA A 8 5.05 -0.48 14.48
C ALA A 8 6.10 -0.17 15.56
N ALA A 9 6.21 -1.02 16.58
CA ALA A 9 6.92 -0.73 17.83
C ALA A 9 7.72 -1.91 18.40
N GLY A 10 8.00 -2.94 17.60
CA GLY A 10 8.81 -4.08 18.04
C GLY A 10 10.22 -3.67 18.46
N ASN A 11 10.67 -4.16 19.61
CA ASN A 11 12.04 -3.97 20.08
C ASN A 11 13.06 -4.67 19.15
N PHE A 12 14.35 -4.39 19.34
CA PHE A 12 15.43 -5.01 18.58
C PHE A 12 15.57 -6.51 18.92
N VAL A 13 15.28 -7.39 17.95
CA VAL A 13 15.51 -8.83 18.05
C VAL A 13 16.60 -9.25 17.05
N PRO A 14 17.82 -9.57 17.51
CA PRO A 14 18.90 -10.02 16.64
C PRO A 14 18.68 -11.45 16.16
N LYS A 15 19.35 -11.83 15.06
CA LYS A 15 19.27 -13.14 14.41
C LYS A 15 17.87 -13.52 13.87
N ALA A 16 17.03 -12.52 13.60
CA ALA A 16 15.73 -12.70 12.97
C ALA A 16 15.90 -13.17 11.52
N SER A 17 15.21 -14.25 11.15
CA SER A 17 15.17 -14.80 9.78
C SER A 17 13.86 -15.56 9.54
N ILE A 18 13.43 -15.67 8.28
CA ILE A 18 12.21 -16.42 7.93
C ILE A 18 12.61 -17.77 7.37
N ILE A 19 12.47 -18.83 8.17
CA ILE A 19 12.83 -20.21 7.82
C ILE A 19 14.30 -20.27 7.30
N GLY A 20 15.21 -19.63 8.03
CA GLY A 20 16.63 -19.52 7.68
C GLY A 20 16.97 -18.52 6.56
N VAL A 21 15.99 -17.96 5.85
CA VAL A 21 16.21 -16.99 4.78
C VAL A 21 16.32 -15.57 5.36
N TYR A 22 17.37 -14.85 4.95
CA TYR A 22 17.71 -13.47 5.32
C TYR A 22 17.83 -13.25 6.85
N ASN A 23 19.04 -13.47 7.35
CA ASN A 23 19.38 -13.24 8.75
C ASN A 23 19.72 -11.76 9.02
N GLY A 24 19.16 -11.18 10.08
CA GLY A 24 19.41 -9.78 10.47
C GLY A 24 18.85 -9.43 11.85
N THR A 25 18.64 -8.14 12.13
CA THR A 25 17.98 -7.66 13.34
C THR A 25 16.60 -7.10 12.99
N ALA A 26 15.54 -7.72 13.49
CA ALA A 26 14.19 -7.18 13.37
C ALA A 26 13.98 -6.06 14.40
N LYS A 27 13.33 -4.97 14.00
CA LYS A 27 12.93 -3.85 14.87
C LYS A 27 11.82 -3.05 14.19
N GLY A 28 10.89 -2.46 14.95
CA GLY A 28 9.77 -1.69 14.42
C GLY A 28 10.14 -0.28 13.95
N GLY A 29 9.13 0.50 13.55
CA GLY A 29 9.27 1.94 13.31
C GLY A 29 9.83 2.67 14.55
N ALA A 30 9.18 2.49 15.71
CA ALA A 30 9.55 3.08 17.00
C ALA A 30 9.84 2.01 18.09
N PRO A 31 11.05 1.38 18.12
CA PRO A 31 11.35 0.24 19.00
C PRO A 31 11.33 0.49 20.52
N LYS A 32 11.18 1.75 20.95
CA LYS A 32 11.08 2.15 22.36
C LYS A 32 9.67 2.63 22.75
N ALA A 33 8.72 2.66 21.83
CA ALA A 33 7.34 3.06 22.14
C ALA A 33 6.67 2.02 23.06
N ARG A 34 5.74 2.49 23.90
CA ARG A 34 4.82 1.62 24.64
C ARG A 34 3.71 1.16 23.68
N VAL A 35 3.05 0.03 23.99
CA VAL A 35 2.04 -0.55 23.10
C VAL A 35 0.87 -1.13 23.91
N ALA A 36 -0.31 -0.52 23.75
CA ALA A 36 -1.58 -1.10 24.18
C ALA A 36 -2.18 -1.98 23.06
N ALA A 37 -2.95 -3.01 23.42
CA ALA A 37 -3.30 -4.11 22.52
C ALA A 37 -4.81 -4.45 22.51
N TYR A 38 -5.60 -3.61 21.84
CA TYR A 38 -7.05 -3.80 21.72
C TYR A 38 -7.42 -4.85 20.66
N LYS A 39 -7.86 -6.04 21.09
CA LYS A 39 -8.21 -7.16 20.20
C LYS A 39 -9.65 -7.03 19.68
N VAL A 40 -9.80 -6.51 18.47
CA VAL A 40 -11.11 -6.30 17.81
C VAL A 40 -11.45 -7.31 16.70
N CYS A 41 -10.62 -8.33 16.49
CA CYS A 41 -10.74 -9.27 15.38
C CYS A 41 -10.66 -10.72 15.87
N TRP A 42 -11.61 -11.54 15.42
CA TRP A 42 -11.78 -12.94 15.85
C TRP A 42 -11.58 -13.92 14.67
N PRO A 43 -11.24 -15.19 14.93
CA PRO A 43 -10.94 -16.16 13.87
C PRO A 43 -12.16 -16.46 12.96
N ALA A 44 -11.96 -16.35 11.65
CA ALA A 44 -13.01 -16.61 10.64
C ALA A 44 -13.65 -18.01 10.75
N LYS A 45 -12.90 -19.01 11.23
CA LYS A 45 -13.36 -20.40 11.38
C LYS A 45 -14.34 -20.60 12.55
N GLN A 46 -14.63 -19.55 13.32
CA GLN A 46 -15.69 -19.48 14.34
C GLN A 46 -16.79 -18.46 13.96
N GLY A 47 -16.91 -18.09 12.68
CA GLY A 47 -17.76 -16.99 12.22
C GLY A 47 -17.22 -15.59 12.58
N GLY A 48 -16.08 -15.55 13.27
CA GLY A 48 -15.41 -14.35 13.74
C GLY A 48 -15.00 -13.42 12.62
N ARG A 49 -15.19 -12.12 12.84
CA ARG A 49 -14.67 -11.05 11.99
C ARG A 49 -14.11 -9.98 12.90
N CYS A 50 -13.83 -8.79 12.37
CA CYS A 50 -13.74 -7.61 13.23
C CYS A 50 -15.10 -6.92 13.18
N PHE A 51 -15.85 -6.96 14.29
CA PHE A 51 -17.21 -6.41 14.34
C PHE A 51 -17.18 -4.91 14.58
N ASP A 52 -18.21 -4.19 14.10
CA ASP A 52 -18.29 -2.74 14.24
C ASP A 52 -18.40 -2.30 15.73
N ALA A 53 -19.05 -3.11 16.57
CA ALA A 53 -19.12 -2.88 18.02
C ALA A 53 -17.74 -3.01 18.69
N ASP A 54 -17.02 -4.11 18.45
CA ASP A 54 -15.67 -4.34 18.97
C ASP A 54 -14.72 -3.21 18.55
N ILE A 55 -14.80 -2.78 17.29
CA ILE A 55 -13.99 -1.67 16.75
C ILE A 55 -14.32 -0.38 17.50
N LEU A 56 -15.61 -0.03 17.66
CA LEU A 56 -16.00 1.18 18.39
C LEU A 56 -15.55 1.15 19.85
N LYS A 57 -15.76 0.03 20.58
CA LYS A 57 -15.38 -0.06 22.00
C LYS A 57 -13.87 -0.10 22.22
N ALA A 58 -13.09 -0.54 21.23
CA ALA A 58 -11.64 -0.40 21.26
C ALA A 58 -11.14 1.01 20.95
N PHE A 59 -11.82 1.78 20.08
CA PHE A 59 -11.53 3.21 19.93
C PHE A 59 -11.86 3.97 21.21
N ASP A 60 -13.02 3.70 21.80
CA ASP A 60 -13.50 4.26 23.08
C ASP A 60 -12.48 4.02 24.20
N HIS A 61 -12.04 2.77 24.44
CA HIS A 61 -10.99 2.48 25.42
C HIS A 61 -9.62 3.06 25.05
N ALA A 62 -9.21 3.05 23.78
CA ALA A 62 -7.91 3.62 23.38
C ALA A 62 -7.82 5.13 23.59
N ILE A 63 -8.96 5.84 23.56
CA ILE A 63 -9.05 7.27 23.87
C ILE A 63 -8.96 7.46 25.40
N ASP A 64 -9.69 6.67 26.18
CA ASP A 64 -9.71 6.69 27.65
C ASP A 64 -8.33 6.34 28.26
N ASP A 65 -7.67 5.32 27.71
CA ASP A 65 -6.29 4.92 28.02
C ASP A 65 -5.22 5.93 27.52
N GLY A 66 -5.62 7.00 26.83
CA GLY A 66 -4.76 8.14 26.48
C GLY A 66 -3.65 7.85 25.45
N VAL A 67 -3.87 6.98 24.45
CA VAL A 67 -2.80 6.60 23.51
C VAL A 67 -2.49 7.70 22.48
N ASP A 68 -1.21 7.94 22.17
CA ASP A 68 -0.81 8.92 21.13
C ASP A 68 -1.28 8.57 19.71
N VAL A 69 -1.31 7.27 19.38
CA VAL A 69 -1.44 6.76 18.01
C VAL A 69 -2.24 5.46 17.96
N ILE A 70 -3.25 5.40 17.09
CA ILE A 70 -4.04 4.18 16.83
C ILE A 70 -3.70 3.61 15.45
N SER A 71 -3.06 2.42 15.44
CA SER A 71 -2.69 1.66 14.24
C SER A 71 -3.83 0.73 13.79
N ALA A 72 -4.86 1.30 13.17
CA ALA A 72 -6.09 0.62 12.77
C ALA A 72 -5.97 -0.09 11.41
N SER A 73 -5.27 -1.24 11.35
CA SER A 73 -5.23 -2.12 10.16
C SER A 73 -6.56 -2.89 9.92
N VAL A 74 -7.70 -2.22 10.06
CA VAL A 74 -9.05 -2.81 10.04
C VAL A 74 -10.01 -2.06 9.11
N GLY A 75 -10.02 -2.44 7.83
CA GLY A 75 -11.02 -1.98 6.86
C GLY A 75 -12.37 -2.73 6.94
N GLY A 76 -13.36 -2.22 6.22
CA GLY A 76 -14.64 -2.89 5.91
C GLY A 76 -15.07 -2.57 4.47
N LYS A 77 -16.31 -2.90 4.09
CA LYS A 77 -16.88 -2.36 2.83
C LYS A 77 -16.93 -0.83 2.92
N SER A 78 -16.66 -0.13 1.80
CA SER A 78 -16.89 1.31 1.74
C SER A 78 -18.37 1.63 1.96
N ARG A 79 -18.62 2.69 2.74
CA ARG A 79 -19.93 3.14 3.21
C ARG A 79 -19.80 4.58 3.76
N PRO A 80 -20.88 5.37 3.85
CA PRO A 80 -20.83 6.72 4.42
C PRO A 80 -20.21 6.74 5.82
N TYR A 81 -19.46 7.80 6.16
CA TYR A 81 -18.65 7.85 7.39
C TYR A 81 -19.47 7.58 8.67
N PHE A 82 -20.68 8.14 8.76
CA PHE A 82 -21.63 7.93 9.87
C PHE A 82 -22.22 6.51 9.96
N LYS A 83 -21.86 5.61 9.03
CA LYS A 83 -22.15 4.17 9.08
C LYS A 83 -20.88 3.31 9.17
N HIS A 84 -19.70 3.90 9.37
CA HIS A 84 -18.42 3.17 9.43
C HIS A 84 -17.76 3.28 10.81
N ALA A 85 -17.74 2.19 11.58
CA ALA A 85 -17.18 2.15 12.94
C ALA A 85 -15.81 2.82 13.08
N ALA A 86 -14.82 2.41 12.27
CA ALA A 86 -13.48 3.00 12.31
C ALA A 86 -13.41 4.48 11.87
N ALA A 87 -14.40 4.99 11.12
CA ALA A 87 -14.47 6.43 10.80
C ALA A 87 -14.98 7.22 12.01
N ILE A 88 -16.03 6.70 12.67
CA ILE A 88 -16.63 7.29 13.87
C ILE A 88 -15.60 7.30 15.00
N GLY A 89 -15.05 6.13 15.37
CA GLY A 89 -14.02 6.04 16.41
C GLY A 89 -12.81 6.94 16.15
N ALA A 90 -12.35 7.02 14.89
CA ALA A 90 -11.26 7.91 14.53
C ALA A 90 -11.62 9.41 14.56
N PHE A 91 -12.89 9.78 14.40
CA PHE A 91 -13.33 11.17 14.53
C PHE A 91 -13.29 11.63 15.99
N HIS A 92 -13.66 10.75 16.92
CA HIS A 92 -13.50 11.00 18.36
C HIS A 92 -12.03 11.03 18.76
N ALA A 93 -11.22 10.05 18.34
CA ALA A 93 -9.78 10.05 18.61
C ALA A 93 -9.08 11.33 18.11
N MET A 94 -9.40 11.80 16.90
CA MET A 94 -8.82 13.02 16.33
C MET A 94 -9.19 14.28 17.13
N LYS A 95 -10.37 14.35 17.77
CA LYS A 95 -10.74 15.47 18.65
C LYS A 95 -9.84 15.54 19.88
N GLU A 96 -9.52 14.39 20.47
CA GLU A 96 -8.61 14.29 21.63
C GLU A 96 -7.12 14.33 21.22
N GLY A 97 -6.81 14.75 19.97
CA GLY A 97 -5.45 14.91 19.47
C GLY A 97 -4.74 13.61 19.08
N ILE A 98 -5.42 12.47 19.12
CA ILE A 98 -4.88 11.13 18.86
C ILE A 98 -4.81 10.88 17.35
N VAL A 99 -3.66 10.39 16.87
CA VAL A 99 -3.43 10.18 15.43
C VAL A 99 -3.89 8.80 15.00
N VAL A 100 -4.83 8.70 14.06
CA VAL A 100 -5.32 7.42 13.55
C VAL A 100 -4.77 7.10 12.17
N VAL A 101 -4.10 5.96 12.06
CA VAL A 101 -3.54 5.43 10.82
C VAL A 101 -4.32 4.18 10.40
N THR A 102 -4.66 4.04 9.12
CA THR A 102 -5.46 2.93 8.59
C THR A 102 -4.91 2.39 7.28
N SER A 103 -5.14 1.09 7.03
CA SER A 103 -4.83 0.42 5.76
C SER A 103 -5.87 0.74 4.68
N ALA A 104 -5.47 1.16 3.48
CA ALA A 104 -6.38 1.49 2.37
C ALA A 104 -7.29 0.32 1.94
N GLY A 105 -6.74 -0.90 1.96
CA GLY A 105 -7.41 -2.13 1.49
C GLY A 105 -6.51 -2.95 0.57
N ASN A 106 -6.90 -4.20 0.33
CA ASN A 106 -6.16 -5.17 -0.47
C ASN A 106 -7.01 -5.67 -1.66
N SER A 107 -7.66 -4.74 -2.37
CA SER A 107 -8.60 -5.04 -3.46
C SER A 107 -8.39 -4.20 -4.73
N GLY A 108 -7.20 -3.62 -4.90
CA GLY A 108 -6.74 -3.14 -6.22
C GLY A 108 -6.53 -4.30 -7.22
N PRO A 109 -6.17 -4.03 -8.49
CA PRO A 109 -5.65 -2.76 -9.01
C PRO A 109 -6.70 -1.81 -9.60
N MET A 110 -7.98 -2.14 -9.59
CA MET A 110 -9.01 -1.25 -10.13
C MET A 110 -9.15 0.04 -9.30
N LEU A 111 -9.55 1.13 -9.97
CA LEU A 111 -9.95 2.38 -9.31
C LEU A 111 -11.13 2.14 -8.35
N ALA A 112 -11.27 3.04 -7.39
CA ALA A 112 -12.37 3.06 -6.42
C ALA A 112 -12.51 1.85 -5.48
N THR A 113 -11.43 1.12 -5.28
CA THR A 113 -11.33 -0.07 -4.41
C THR A 113 -10.91 0.24 -2.97
N VAL A 114 -10.69 1.51 -2.63
CA VAL A 114 -10.33 1.98 -1.27
C VAL A 114 -11.50 1.91 -0.29
N SER A 115 -11.25 1.30 0.87
CA SER A 115 -12.30 1.01 1.86
C SER A 115 -12.76 2.23 2.66
N ILE A 116 -11.83 3.13 3.01
CA ILE A 116 -12.08 4.34 3.81
C ILE A 116 -11.02 5.39 3.47
N VAL A 117 -11.44 6.66 3.38
CA VAL A 117 -10.58 7.83 3.10
C VAL A 117 -11.02 9.06 3.93
N ALA A 118 -11.49 8.83 5.16
CA ALA A 118 -11.98 9.91 6.02
C ALA A 118 -10.88 10.94 6.30
N HIS A 119 -11.18 12.23 6.16
CA HIS A 119 -10.19 13.32 6.18
C HIS A 119 -9.37 13.44 7.49
N TRP A 120 -9.90 12.89 8.59
CA TRP A 120 -9.27 12.83 9.91
C TRP A 120 -8.41 11.56 10.13
N MET A 121 -8.21 10.73 9.09
CA MET A 121 -7.42 9.50 9.15
C MET A 121 -6.24 9.53 8.16
N ILE A 122 -5.10 8.96 8.56
CA ILE A 122 -3.97 8.71 7.66
C ILE A 122 -4.21 7.37 6.97
N THR A 123 -4.70 7.40 5.72
CA THR A 123 -4.98 6.19 4.93
C THR A 123 -3.73 5.78 4.14
N VAL A 124 -3.32 4.52 4.26
CA VAL A 124 -2.00 4.04 3.80
C VAL A 124 -2.12 2.96 2.72
N ALA A 125 -1.55 3.25 1.55
CA ALA A 125 -1.38 2.33 0.42
C ALA A 125 -0.13 1.43 0.59
N ALA A 126 0.01 0.40 -0.25
CA ALA A 126 1.13 -0.54 -0.21
C ALA A 126 2.05 -0.43 -1.43
N SER A 127 3.35 -0.28 -1.17
CA SER A 127 4.41 -0.31 -2.19
C SER A 127 5.50 -1.31 -1.81
N THR A 128 6.30 -1.73 -2.79
CA THR A 128 7.52 -2.53 -2.58
C THR A 128 8.60 -1.74 -1.83
N ILE A 129 9.66 -2.46 -1.46
CA ILE A 129 10.96 -1.92 -1.01
C ILE A 129 12.07 -2.48 -1.92
N ASP A 130 13.30 -1.99 -1.78
CA ASP A 130 14.45 -2.43 -2.58
C ASP A 130 15.02 -3.80 -2.16
N ARG A 131 14.50 -4.40 -1.09
CA ARG A 131 14.72 -5.81 -0.73
C ARG A 131 13.69 -6.71 -1.41
N GLU A 132 14.15 -7.67 -2.20
CA GLU A 132 13.30 -8.74 -2.73
C GLU A 132 13.87 -10.13 -2.38
N PHE A 133 12.97 -11.09 -2.11
CA PHE A 133 13.32 -12.50 -1.99
C PHE A 133 13.40 -13.14 -3.38
N GLU A 134 14.62 -13.41 -3.82
CA GLU A 134 15.05 -13.85 -5.13
C GLU A 134 15.21 -15.38 -5.23
N SER A 135 15.10 -15.89 -6.47
CA SER A 135 15.53 -17.22 -6.93
C SER A 135 15.57 -17.19 -8.47
N ASN A 136 15.76 -18.31 -9.18
CA ASN A 136 15.79 -18.35 -10.65
C ASN A 136 15.10 -19.61 -11.20
N VAL A 137 14.14 -19.46 -12.14
CA VAL A 137 13.71 -20.56 -13.01
C VAL A 137 14.72 -20.67 -14.15
N LYS A 138 15.45 -21.79 -14.21
CA LYS A 138 16.34 -22.11 -15.34
C LYS A 138 15.67 -23.18 -16.20
N LEU A 139 15.57 -22.96 -17.50
CA LEU A 139 15.00 -23.91 -18.46
C LEU A 139 16.12 -24.52 -19.30
N GLN A 140 15.96 -25.77 -19.75
CA GLN A 140 17.01 -26.48 -20.51
C GLN A 140 17.32 -25.82 -21.87
N SER A 141 16.42 -24.98 -22.39
CA SER A 141 16.64 -24.12 -23.56
C SER A 141 17.68 -23.00 -23.36
N GLY A 142 18.35 -22.94 -22.21
CA GLY A 142 19.25 -21.85 -21.82
C GLY A 142 18.53 -20.63 -21.26
N LEU A 143 17.21 -20.53 -21.45
CA LEU A 143 16.39 -19.44 -20.92
C LEU A 143 16.41 -19.45 -19.38
N THR A 144 17.19 -18.55 -18.80
CA THR A 144 17.25 -18.29 -17.37
C THR A 144 16.36 -17.10 -17.02
N ILE A 145 15.17 -17.40 -16.52
CA ILE A 145 14.25 -16.40 -15.97
C ILE A 145 14.70 -16.14 -14.53
N LYS A 146 15.08 -14.90 -14.23
CA LYS A 146 15.65 -14.53 -12.92
C LYS A 146 14.58 -14.41 -11.81
N ARG A 147 13.70 -15.43 -11.63
CA ARG A 147 12.68 -15.66 -10.57
C ARG A 147 11.87 -16.97 -10.87
N LYS A 148 11.46 -17.91 -10.00
CA LYS A 148 11.80 -18.38 -8.62
C LYS A 148 11.97 -19.96 -8.49
N ASN A 149 10.99 -20.88 -8.16
CA ASN A 149 11.23 -22.33 -7.75
C ASN A 149 10.20 -23.48 -8.18
N TYR A 150 10.33 -24.84 -8.29
CA TYR A 150 11.35 -25.96 -8.42
C TYR A 150 10.83 -27.14 -9.32
N ILE A 151 11.57 -27.75 -10.31
CA ILE A 151 10.96 -28.47 -11.49
C ILE A 151 11.02 -30.03 -11.66
N HIS A 152 9.95 -30.64 -12.21
CA HIS A 152 9.96 -31.68 -13.29
C HIS A 152 8.65 -31.67 -14.16
N LEU A 153 8.41 -32.66 -15.04
CA LEU A 153 7.39 -32.76 -16.14
C LEU A 153 5.93 -32.28 -15.87
N LEU A 154 5.26 -31.66 -16.85
CA LEU A 154 3.89 -31.12 -16.72
C LEU A 154 2.73 -32.10 -16.94
N VAL A 155 1.52 -31.63 -16.58
CA VAL A 155 0.27 -32.39 -16.55
C VAL A 155 -0.84 -31.78 -17.39
N ARG A 156 -1.51 -32.64 -18.16
CA ARG A 156 -2.79 -32.38 -18.81
C ARG A 156 -3.86 -33.25 -18.15
N SER A 157 -4.71 -32.65 -17.32
CA SER A 157 -5.88 -33.27 -16.69
C SER A 157 -7.18 -32.57 -17.11
N LYS A 158 -8.27 -33.35 -17.07
CA LYS A 158 -9.67 -32.88 -17.00
C LYS A 158 -10.20 -33.24 -15.60
N PRO A 159 -11.28 -32.66 -15.06
CA PRO A 159 -12.25 -31.73 -15.67
C PRO A 159 -11.66 -30.37 -16.08
N THR A 160 -12.43 -29.61 -16.87
CA THR A 160 -12.16 -28.22 -17.33
C THR A 160 -10.70 -27.76 -17.26
N VAL A 161 -10.02 -27.77 -18.42
CA VAL A 161 -8.58 -27.47 -18.54
C VAL A 161 -8.17 -26.14 -17.88
N GLU A 162 -9.08 -25.16 -17.81
CA GLU A 162 -8.87 -23.88 -17.12
C GLU A 162 -8.79 -24.01 -15.59
N ASP A 163 -9.56 -24.91 -14.97
CA ASP A 163 -9.51 -25.15 -13.52
C ASP A 163 -8.26 -25.95 -13.12
N ALA A 164 -7.80 -26.85 -13.99
CA ALA A 164 -6.51 -27.53 -13.87
C ALA A 164 -5.33 -26.55 -14.03
N LYS A 165 -5.37 -25.63 -15.00
CA LYS A 165 -4.42 -24.51 -15.14
C LYS A 165 -4.38 -23.59 -13.92
N LEU A 166 -5.50 -23.45 -13.20
CA LEU A 166 -5.60 -22.69 -11.96
C LEU A 166 -5.24 -23.52 -10.71
N CYS A 167 -4.94 -24.81 -10.86
CA CYS A 167 -4.55 -25.71 -9.78
C CYS A 167 -5.57 -25.70 -8.63
N LYS A 168 -6.87 -25.74 -8.99
CA LYS A 168 -7.98 -25.81 -8.03
C LYS A 168 -8.03 -27.19 -7.35
N GLN A 169 -8.81 -27.27 -6.28
CA GLN A 169 -9.01 -28.51 -5.54
C GLN A 169 -9.61 -29.60 -6.45
N ALA A 170 -9.08 -30.82 -6.35
CA ALA A 170 -9.51 -32.00 -7.08
C ALA A 170 -9.46 -31.96 -8.64
N THR A 171 -8.74 -31.00 -9.25
CA THR A 171 -8.59 -30.93 -10.72
C THR A 171 -7.28 -31.52 -11.26
N LEU A 172 -6.43 -32.03 -10.37
CA LEU A 172 -5.06 -32.47 -10.67
C LEU A 172 -4.94 -33.99 -10.69
N ASP A 173 -4.40 -34.52 -11.79
CA ASP A 173 -4.13 -35.94 -11.95
C ASP A 173 -2.79 -36.31 -11.30
N GLY A 174 -2.85 -36.91 -10.10
CA GLY A 174 -1.67 -37.32 -9.34
C GLY A 174 -0.74 -38.31 -10.06
N THR A 175 -1.27 -39.17 -10.94
CA THR A 175 -0.42 -40.08 -11.74
C THR A 175 0.50 -39.30 -12.68
N LYS A 176 -0.02 -38.16 -13.17
CA LYS A 176 0.73 -37.24 -14.02
C LYS A 176 1.54 -36.23 -13.21
N VAL A 177 1.12 -35.79 -12.01
CA VAL A 177 1.81 -34.74 -11.21
C VAL A 177 2.96 -35.30 -10.35
N LYS A 178 2.92 -36.58 -9.96
CA LYS A 178 3.91 -37.16 -9.03
C LYS A 178 5.37 -36.97 -9.49
N GLY A 179 6.19 -36.41 -8.60
CA GLY A 179 7.63 -36.19 -8.78
C GLY A 179 8.01 -34.92 -9.57
N LYS A 180 7.05 -34.01 -9.81
CA LYS A 180 7.19 -32.99 -10.87
C LYS A 180 6.82 -31.56 -10.44
N ILE A 181 6.89 -30.60 -11.37
CA ILE A 181 6.30 -29.28 -11.16
C ILE A 181 4.90 -29.20 -11.71
N LEU A 182 4.12 -28.36 -11.03
CA LEU A 182 2.90 -27.81 -11.55
C LEU A 182 3.13 -26.34 -11.93
N VAL A 183 2.70 -25.93 -13.13
CA VAL A 183 2.69 -24.52 -13.53
C VAL A 183 1.25 -24.03 -13.48
N CYS A 184 0.98 -23.09 -12.59
CA CYS A 184 -0.33 -22.60 -12.19
C CYS A 184 -0.48 -21.12 -12.54
N TRP A 185 -1.55 -20.75 -13.23
CA TRP A 185 -1.96 -19.34 -13.32
C TRP A 185 -2.62 -18.88 -12.02
N GLY A 186 -2.46 -17.62 -11.64
CA GLY A 186 -3.21 -16.97 -10.56
C GLY A 186 -4.65 -16.67 -10.99
N ASN A 187 -5.64 -17.04 -10.17
CA ASN A 187 -7.00 -16.47 -10.13
C ASN A 187 -7.80 -16.97 -8.89
N ASN A 188 -7.08 -17.35 -7.83
CA ASN A 188 -7.56 -17.95 -6.58
C ASN A 188 -6.37 -18.04 -5.61
N THR A 189 -6.62 -18.39 -4.34
CA THR A 189 -5.64 -18.39 -3.24
C THR A 189 -4.28 -18.94 -3.65
N ARG A 190 -3.21 -18.16 -3.44
CA ARG A 190 -1.86 -18.53 -3.88
C ARG A 190 -1.31 -19.72 -3.08
N VAL A 191 -1.53 -19.75 -1.77
CA VAL A 191 -1.11 -20.85 -0.87
C VAL A 191 -1.82 -22.17 -1.20
N ASP A 192 -3.16 -22.16 -1.38
CA ASP A 192 -3.95 -23.38 -1.61
C ASP A 192 -3.46 -24.19 -2.82
N LYS A 193 -3.03 -23.51 -3.90
CA LYS A 193 -2.43 -24.17 -5.08
C LYS A 193 -1.23 -25.01 -4.70
N GLY A 194 -0.42 -24.55 -3.75
CA GLY A 194 0.71 -25.29 -3.19
C GLY A 194 0.26 -26.54 -2.42
N GLN A 195 -0.83 -26.46 -1.65
CA GLN A 195 -1.43 -27.64 -1.02
C GLN A 195 -1.96 -28.63 -2.07
N GLN A 196 -2.64 -28.17 -3.13
CA GLN A 196 -3.10 -29.05 -4.20
C GLN A 196 -1.93 -29.70 -4.96
N ALA A 197 -0.85 -28.95 -5.20
CA ALA A 197 0.38 -29.49 -5.79
C ALA A 197 1.02 -30.57 -4.91
N VAL A 198 1.14 -30.35 -3.59
CA VAL A 198 1.64 -31.35 -2.63
C VAL A 198 0.74 -32.60 -2.61
N LEU A 199 -0.59 -32.45 -2.53
CA LEU A 199 -1.53 -33.56 -2.54
C LEU A 199 -1.47 -34.39 -3.84
N ALA A 200 -1.17 -33.75 -4.97
CA ALA A 200 -0.96 -34.41 -6.26
C ALA A 200 0.48 -34.98 -6.43
N GLY A 201 1.35 -34.82 -5.42
CA GLY A 201 2.71 -35.38 -5.41
C GLY A 201 3.77 -34.53 -6.11
N ALA A 202 3.55 -33.24 -6.31
CA ALA A 202 4.52 -32.32 -6.91
C ALA A 202 5.73 -32.08 -5.99
N VAL A 203 6.91 -31.90 -6.58
CA VAL A 203 8.15 -31.48 -5.89
C VAL A 203 8.36 -29.96 -5.89
N GLY A 204 7.50 -29.22 -6.59
CA GLY A 204 7.45 -27.76 -6.58
C GLY A 204 6.27 -27.21 -7.38
N MET A 205 6.14 -25.88 -7.42
CA MET A 205 5.10 -25.21 -8.23
C MET A 205 5.60 -23.88 -8.79
N ILE A 206 5.39 -23.59 -10.07
CA ILE A 206 5.49 -22.22 -10.59
C ILE A 206 4.11 -21.57 -10.56
N LEU A 207 3.96 -20.49 -9.80
CA LEU A 207 2.82 -19.58 -9.87
C LEU A 207 3.13 -18.44 -10.86
N CYS A 208 2.32 -18.31 -11.89
CA CYS A 208 2.33 -17.20 -12.83
C CYS A 208 1.22 -16.20 -12.45
N ASN A 209 1.53 -14.92 -12.40
CA ASN A 209 0.52 -13.86 -12.26
C ASN A 209 -0.54 -13.91 -13.37
N ASP A 210 -1.75 -13.48 -13.06
CA ASP A 210 -2.73 -13.06 -14.06
C ASP A 210 -2.36 -11.70 -14.69
N GLN A 211 -3.08 -11.31 -15.73
CA GLN A 211 -2.82 -10.08 -16.47
C GLN A 211 -3.03 -8.79 -15.65
N MET A 212 -3.90 -8.80 -14.63
CA MET A 212 -4.15 -7.62 -13.77
C MET A 212 -3.06 -7.48 -12.69
N SER A 213 -2.61 -8.60 -12.12
CA SER A 213 -1.49 -8.63 -11.16
C SER A 213 -0.14 -8.29 -11.84
N GLY A 214 -0.01 -8.60 -13.14
CA GLY A 214 1.07 -8.10 -13.99
C GLY A 214 2.47 -8.49 -13.51
N ASN A 215 3.25 -7.50 -13.05
CA ASN A 215 4.62 -7.70 -12.55
C ASN A 215 4.72 -7.79 -11.02
N ASP A 216 3.63 -7.72 -10.26
CA ASP A 216 3.69 -7.70 -8.79
C ASP A 216 4.02 -9.09 -8.22
N ILE A 217 5.18 -9.23 -7.57
CA ILE A 217 5.66 -10.51 -7.06
C ILE A 217 5.57 -10.55 -5.53
N ILE A 218 4.47 -11.11 -5.05
CA ILE A 218 4.19 -11.27 -3.62
C ILE A 218 4.93 -12.50 -3.07
N ALA A 219 5.59 -12.36 -1.92
CA ALA A 219 6.34 -13.41 -1.24
C ALA A 219 5.50 -14.06 -0.13
N ASP A 220 4.73 -15.10 -0.48
CA ASP A 220 4.05 -15.95 0.49
C ASP A 220 4.94 -17.14 0.90
N VAL A 221 4.68 -17.72 2.08
CA VAL A 221 5.30 -18.98 2.50
C VAL A 221 4.43 -20.16 2.05
N HIS A 222 4.94 -20.96 1.11
CA HIS A 222 4.28 -22.19 0.64
C HIS A 222 4.80 -23.45 1.36
N LEU A 223 4.14 -24.59 1.18
CA LEU A 223 4.51 -25.88 1.78
C LEU A 223 5.67 -26.57 1.05
N LEU A 224 5.73 -26.42 -0.27
CA LEU A 224 6.76 -26.92 -1.18
C LEU A 224 7.59 -25.76 -1.75
N PRO A 225 8.68 -26.01 -2.49
CA PRO A 225 9.40 -24.97 -3.23
C PRO A 225 8.50 -24.33 -4.31
N VAL A 226 8.25 -23.01 -4.20
CA VAL A 226 7.35 -22.30 -5.13
C VAL A 226 8.00 -21.12 -5.83
N SER A 227 7.72 -20.99 -7.12
CA SER A 227 7.98 -19.80 -7.91
C SER A 227 6.83 -18.84 -7.84
N HIS A 228 7.11 -17.54 -7.87
CA HIS A 228 6.14 -16.54 -8.27
C HIS A 228 6.79 -15.67 -9.35
N VAL A 229 6.16 -15.59 -10.53
CA VAL A 229 6.67 -14.94 -11.75
C VAL A 229 5.63 -14.02 -12.37
N SER A 230 6.06 -13.05 -13.19
CA SER A 230 5.14 -12.11 -13.83
C SER A 230 4.24 -12.79 -14.86
N TYR A 231 3.18 -12.12 -15.28
CA TYR A 231 2.31 -12.59 -16.36
C TYR A 231 3.12 -12.91 -17.64
N ASN A 232 4.06 -12.04 -18.00
CA ASN A 232 4.89 -12.19 -19.20
C ASN A 232 5.90 -13.34 -19.09
N ASP A 233 6.52 -13.52 -17.92
CA ASP A 233 7.37 -14.69 -17.65
C ASP A 233 6.53 -15.98 -17.72
N GLY A 234 5.30 -15.94 -17.22
CA GLY A 234 4.33 -17.03 -17.34
C GLY A 234 4.02 -17.39 -18.79
N LEU A 235 3.77 -16.39 -19.65
CA LEU A 235 3.59 -16.61 -21.10
C LEU A 235 4.83 -17.25 -21.75
N ALA A 236 6.04 -16.81 -21.37
CA ALA A 236 7.29 -17.39 -21.87
C ALA A 236 7.47 -18.86 -21.42
N ILE A 237 7.20 -19.15 -20.15
CA ILE A 237 7.23 -20.52 -19.58
C ILE A 237 6.20 -21.42 -20.29
N PHE A 238 4.95 -20.97 -20.42
CA PHE A 238 3.91 -21.72 -21.14
C PHE A 238 4.18 -21.88 -22.64
N SER A 239 5.03 -21.02 -23.24
CA SER A 239 5.47 -21.16 -24.63
C SER A 239 6.60 -22.20 -24.76
N TYR A 240 7.62 -22.16 -23.90
CA TYR A 240 8.66 -23.20 -23.83
C TYR A 240 8.06 -24.59 -23.59
N ILE A 241 7.07 -24.70 -22.70
CA ILE A 241 6.37 -25.95 -22.40
C ILE A 241 5.63 -26.53 -23.61
N LYS A 242 5.21 -25.69 -24.56
CA LYS A 242 4.58 -26.13 -25.82
C LYS A 242 5.59 -26.46 -26.91
N SER A 243 6.84 -25.99 -26.80
CA SER A 243 7.88 -26.16 -27.83
C SER A 243 8.75 -27.40 -27.64
N THR A 244 8.47 -28.26 -26.64
CA THR A 244 9.16 -29.54 -26.45
C THR A 244 8.26 -30.58 -25.78
N ASN A 245 8.39 -31.84 -26.18
CA ASN A 245 7.73 -32.97 -25.54
C ASN A 245 8.35 -33.35 -24.18
N ASN A 246 9.55 -32.84 -23.87
CA ASN A 246 10.24 -33.05 -22.61
C ASN A 246 10.72 -31.70 -22.02
N PRO A 247 9.81 -30.90 -21.43
CA PRO A 247 10.18 -29.64 -20.79
C PRO A 247 10.92 -29.90 -19.47
N ILE A 248 12.21 -29.53 -19.43
CA ILE A 248 13.08 -29.66 -18.27
C ILE A 248 13.49 -28.26 -17.80
N GLY A 249 13.57 -28.10 -16.49
CA GLY A 249 14.19 -26.96 -15.86
C GLY A 249 14.70 -27.31 -14.47
N SER A 250 15.36 -26.35 -13.84
CA SER A 250 15.94 -26.45 -12.51
C SER A 250 15.99 -25.08 -11.87
N ILE A 251 16.22 -25.04 -10.57
CA ILE A 251 15.84 -23.91 -9.72
C ILE A 251 16.82 -23.76 -8.56
N THR A 252 16.91 -22.54 -8.01
CA THR A 252 17.81 -22.21 -6.90
C THR A 252 17.12 -22.28 -5.52
N ALA A 253 17.91 -22.28 -4.45
CA ALA A 253 17.43 -21.92 -3.12
C ALA A 253 17.03 -20.43 -3.08
N PRO A 254 16.07 -20.04 -2.21
CA PRO A 254 15.72 -18.63 -2.02
C PRO A 254 16.90 -17.84 -1.41
N LYS A 255 17.17 -16.67 -1.98
CA LYS A 255 18.15 -15.70 -1.50
C LYS A 255 17.45 -14.36 -1.30
N ALA A 256 17.86 -13.54 -0.34
CA ALA A 256 17.42 -12.14 -0.32
C ALA A 256 18.47 -11.23 -0.97
N THR A 257 18.02 -10.30 -1.80
CA THR A 257 18.84 -9.33 -2.53
C THR A 257 18.33 -7.93 -2.24
N LEU A 258 19.25 -6.96 -2.10
CA LEU A 258 19.00 -5.56 -1.75
C LEU A 258 19.32 -4.65 -2.95
N GLY A 259 18.90 -3.38 -2.91
CA GLY A 259 19.16 -2.43 -3.99
C GLY A 259 18.38 -2.69 -5.29
N VAL A 260 17.29 -3.46 -5.23
CA VAL A 260 16.43 -3.76 -6.38
C VAL A 260 15.84 -2.47 -6.96
N LYS A 261 15.86 -2.36 -8.29
CA LYS A 261 15.42 -1.19 -9.06
C LYS A 261 14.42 -1.63 -10.13
N PRO A 262 13.28 -0.94 -10.30
CA PRO A 262 12.80 0.20 -9.52
C PRO A 262 12.20 -0.21 -8.17
N ALA A 263 12.44 0.60 -7.13
CA ALA A 263 11.73 0.54 -5.85
C ALA A 263 11.66 1.94 -5.21
N PRO A 264 10.52 2.37 -4.64
CA PRO A 264 9.25 1.64 -4.53
C PRO A 264 8.48 1.55 -5.85
N THR A 265 7.64 0.54 -5.95
CA THR A 265 6.60 0.35 -6.97
C THR A 265 5.29 0.03 -6.24
N MET A 266 4.16 0.54 -6.69
CA MET A 266 2.86 0.26 -6.07
C MET A 266 2.48 -1.22 -6.24
N ALA A 267 1.98 -1.84 -5.18
CA ALA A 267 1.53 -3.22 -5.24
C ALA A 267 0.15 -3.31 -5.95
N SER A 268 -0.04 -4.35 -6.76
CA SER A 268 -1.26 -4.56 -7.56
C SER A 268 -2.51 -4.56 -6.69
N PHE A 269 -2.48 -5.31 -5.58
CA PHE A 269 -3.56 -5.43 -4.61
C PHE A 269 -3.85 -4.15 -3.84
N SER A 270 -2.97 -3.14 -3.86
CA SER A 270 -3.17 -1.92 -3.08
C SER A 270 -4.41 -1.20 -3.58
N SER A 271 -5.44 -1.13 -2.73
CA SER A 271 -6.71 -0.47 -3.05
C SER A 271 -6.52 1.01 -3.40
N ARG A 272 -7.31 1.50 -4.36
CA ARG A 272 -7.14 2.81 -5.02
C ARG A 272 -8.34 3.73 -4.86
N GLY A 273 -8.11 5.03 -4.90
CA GLY A 273 -9.16 6.05 -5.03
C GLY A 273 -9.77 6.11 -6.45
N PRO A 274 -10.69 7.06 -6.71
CA PRO A 274 -11.45 7.84 -5.71
C PRO A 274 -12.49 6.95 -5.03
N ASN A 275 -12.98 7.26 -3.83
CA ASN A 275 -13.92 6.35 -3.14
C ASN A 275 -15.35 6.39 -3.74
N LEU A 276 -15.71 5.39 -4.55
CA LEU A 276 -17.01 5.28 -5.24
C LEU A 276 -17.88 4.09 -4.77
N ILE A 277 -17.77 3.69 -3.49
CA ILE A 277 -18.60 2.65 -2.85
C ILE A 277 -18.50 1.27 -3.53
N THR A 278 -17.33 0.64 -3.45
CA THR A 278 -17.12 -0.77 -3.87
C THR A 278 -16.90 -1.71 -2.67
N PRO A 279 -17.12 -3.04 -2.82
CA PRO A 279 -16.89 -4.02 -1.76
C PRO A 279 -15.42 -4.49 -1.73
N ALA A 280 -14.72 -4.26 -0.62
CA ALA A 280 -13.32 -4.67 -0.44
C ALA A 280 -13.05 -5.16 1.00
N ILE A 281 -12.71 -6.44 1.19
CA ILE A 281 -12.11 -6.97 2.44
C ILE A 281 -11.18 -8.15 2.12
N LEU A 282 -9.92 -8.06 2.52
CA LEU A 282 -9.12 -9.23 2.92
C LEU A 282 -8.11 -8.78 4.00
N LYS A 283 -8.16 -9.43 5.17
CA LYS A 283 -7.37 -9.06 6.36
C LYS A 283 -6.36 -10.16 6.66
N ALA A 284 -5.07 -9.82 6.66
CA ALA A 284 -3.99 -10.73 7.01
C ALA A 284 -3.45 -10.36 8.41
N ALA A 285 -3.54 -11.29 9.35
CA ALA A 285 -3.07 -11.09 10.73
C ALA A 285 -2.39 -12.36 11.23
N TYR A 286 -1.11 -12.26 11.54
CA TYR A 286 -0.27 -13.36 12.00
C TYR A 286 0.01 -13.28 13.51
N THR A 287 0.19 -14.45 14.12
CA THR A 287 0.67 -14.69 15.50
C THR A 287 1.65 -15.86 15.46
N GLU A 288 2.53 -16.03 16.46
CA GLU A 288 3.39 -17.24 16.52
C GLU A 288 2.58 -18.55 16.66
N GLY A 289 1.33 -18.48 17.12
CA GLY A 289 0.39 -19.60 17.12
C GLY A 289 -0.16 -19.97 15.74
N ASN A 290 -0.09 -19.06 14.76
CA ASN A 290 -0.45 -19.32 13.37
C ASN A 290 0.70 -20.00 12.60
N SER A 291 0.33 -20.69 11.53
CA SER A 291 1.29 -21.24 10.57
C SER A 291 1.90 -20.15 9.69
N PRO A 292 3.13 -20.34 9.14
CA PRO A 292 3.77 -19.38 8.24
C PRO A 292 2.89 -18.98 7.04
N SER A 293 2.12 -19.93 6.50
CA SER A 293 1.18 -19.68 5.40
C SER A 293 -0.18 -19.11 5.85
N ASN A 294 -0.43 -19.02 7.15
CA ASN A 294 -1.72 -18.79 7.82
C ASN A 294 -2.79 -19.88 7.59
N GLU A 295 -2.51 -20.94 6.83
CA GLU A 295 -3.47 -22.03 6.59
C GLU A 295 -3.39 -23.16 7.61
N VAL A 296 -4.53 -23.83 7.81
CA VAL A 296 -4.70 -24.89 8.84
C VAL A 296 -4.08 -26.23 8.47
N PHE A 297 -3.76 -26.44 7.19
CA PHE A 297 -3.01 -27.63 6.73
C PHE A 297 -1.49 -27.48 6.96
N ASP A 298 -1.02 -26.30 7.37
CA ASP A 298 0.40 -26.02 7.61
C ASP A 298 0.72 -26.11 9.12
N ASN A 299 1.40 -27.19 9.49
CA ASN A 299 1.76 -27.44 10.90
C ASN A 299 3.10 -26.82 11.31
N ARG A 300 3.80 -26.11 10.41
CA ARG A 300 5.05 -25.39 10.74
C ARG A 300 4.75 -24.18 11.64
N ARG A 301 5.73 -23.73 12.42
CA ARG A 301 5.69 -22.48 13.21
C ARG A 301 7.00 -21.71 13.05
N THR A 302 7.00 -20.42 13.29
CA THR A 302 8.17 -19.52 13.14
C THR A 302 7.98 -18.27 14.00
N ALA A 303 9.05 -17.70 14.52
CA ALA A 303 8.97 -16.39 15.21
C ALA A 303 8.81 -15.23 14.20
N PHE A 304 9.33 -15.40 12.97
CA PHE A 304 9.32 -14.36 11.94
C PHE A 304 8.70 -14.86 10.64
N ASN A 305 7.87 -14.02 10.03
CA ASN A 305 7.13 -14.35 8.82
C ASN A 305 7.11 -13.17 7.82
N VAL A 306 7.12 -13.48 6.52
CA VAL A 306 6.93 -12.49 5.45
C VAL A 306 5.45 -12.39 5.13
N MET A 307 4.94 -11.17 5.04
CA MET A 307 3.55 -10.89 4.69
C MET A 307 3.50 -9.66 3.78
N SER A 308 2.47 -9.55 2.95
CA SER A 308 2.22 -8.39 2.10
C SER A 308 0.77 -7.94 2.24
N GLY A 309 0.55 -6.63 2.27
CA GLY A 309 -0.75 -6.02 2.49
C GLY A 309 -0.62 -4.57 2.93
N THR A 310 -1.65 -3.76 2.70
CA THR A 310 -1.76 -2.41 3.31
C THR A 310 -1.80 -2.48 4.85
N SER A 311 -2.18 -3.63 5.40
CA SER A 311 -2.04 -3.99 6.82
C SER A 311 -0.58 -4.04 7.33
N MET A 312 0.42 -4.15 6.45
CA MET A 312 1.84 -4.05 6.82
C MET A 312 2.38 -2.63 6.62
N SER A 313 1.83 -1.86 5.68
CA SER A 313 2.20 -0.46 5.46
C SER A 313 1.65 0.48 6.56
N CYS A 314 0.41 0.25 7.01
CA CYS A 314 -0.22 0.97 8.12
C CYS A 314 0.64 1.04 9.40
N PRO A 315 1.17 -0.07 9.96
CA PRO A 315 2.03 -0.02 11.14
C PRO A 315 3.40 0.61 10.90
N HIS A 316 3.99 0.53 9.69
CA HIS A 316 5.21 1.29 9.38
C HIS A 316 4.97 2.80 9.52
N VAL A 317 3.88 3.31 8.94
CA VAL A 317 3.47 4.71 9.09
C VAL A 317 3.15 5.03 10.55
N SER A 318 2.47 4.13 11.28
CA SER A 318 2.14 4.33 12.70
C SER A 318 3.37 4.45 13.60
N GLY A 319 4.41 3.65 13.34
CA GLY A 319 5.69 3.77 14.05
C GLY A 319 6.39 5.11 13.75
N VAL A 320 6.30 5.62 12.52
CA VAL A 320 6.81 6.95 12.17
C VAL A 320 5.99 8.06 12.83
N VAL A 321 4.67 7.95 12.86
CA VAL A 321 3.78 8.88 13.58
C VAL A 321 4.14 8.94 15.08
N GLY A 322 4.44 7.80 15.70
CA GLY A 322 4.91 7.76 17.10
C GLY A 322 6.24 8.47 17.32
N LEU A 323 7.19 8.38 16.36
CA LEU A 323 8.42 9.17 16.41
C LEU A 323 8.14 10.67 16.19
N LEU A 324 7.20 11.03 15.31
CA LEU A 324 6.83 12.43 15.08
C LEU A 324 6.15 13.06 16.30
N LYS A 325 5.26 12.34 17.02
CA LYS A 325 4.72 12.79 18.32
C LYS A 325 5.80 12.94 19.39
N ALA A 326 6.85 12.12 19.37
CA ALA A 326 7.96 12.23 20.32
C ALA A 326 8.92 13.40 20.03
N ILE A 327 8.97 13.88 18.79
CA ILE A 327 9.75 15.08 18.39
C ILE A 327 8.90 16.35 18.52
N HIS A 328 7.62 16.28 18.15
CA HIS A 328 6.65 17.38 18.15
C HIS A 328 5.38 17.01 18.93
N PRO A 329 5.38 17.09 20.28
CA PRO A 329 4.24 16.65 21.10
C PRO A 329 2.96 17.46 20.88
N ASP A 330 3.10 18.74 20.55
CA ASP A 330 2.05 19.73 20.31
C ASP A 330 1.38 19.61 18.91
N TRP A 331 1.98 18.85 17.99
CA TRP A 331 1.42 18.67 16.66
C TRP A 331 0.11 17.88 16.71
N SER A 332 -0.91 18.45 16.06
CA SER A 332 -2.21 17.82 15.86
C SER A 332 -2.13 16.65 14.87
N PRO A 333 -3.14 15.75 14.84
CA PRO A 333 -3.25 14.72 13.81
C PRO A 333 -3.23 15.28 12.38
N ALA A 334 -3.75 16.50 12.18
CA ALA A 334 -3.70 17.19 10.89
C ALA A 334 -2.28 17.65 10.52
N ALA A 335 -1.51 18.18 11.48
CA ALA A 335 -0.13 18.59 11.29
C ALA A 335 0.77 17.40 10.92
N ILE A 336 0.68 16.28 11.66
CA ILE A 336 1.46 15.06 11.38
C ILE A 336 1.03 14.43 10.04
N ARG A 337 -0.28 14.38 9.74
CA ARG A 337 -0.78 13.94 8.44
C ARG A 337 -0.21 14.81 7.31
N SER A 338 -0.11 16.13 7.51
CA SER A 338 0.54 17.00 6.53
C SER A 338 2.03 16.71 6.41
N ALA A 339 2.80 16.69 7.49
CA ALA A 339 4.25 16.52 7.43
C ALA A 339 4.64 15.23 6.68
N LEU A 340 3.89 14.15 6.88
CA LEU A 340 4.03 12.90 6.13
C LEU A 340 3.62 13.02 4.65
N MET A 341 2.57 13.78 4.33
CA MET A 341 2.08 13.95 2.96
C MET A 341 2.92 14.94 2.15
N THR A 342 3.29 16.10 2.69
CA THR A 342 3.99 17.16 1.96
C THR A 342 5.45 16.83 1.69
N THR A 343 6.05 15.98 2.54
CA THR A 343 7.43 15.51 2.36
C THR A 343 7.51 14.14 1.67
N ALA A 344 6.39 13.53 1.27
CA ALA A 344 6.40 12.26 0.54
C ALA A 344 7.15 12.35 -0.81
N SER A 345 7.74 11.22 -1.23
CA SER A 345 8.49 11.07 -2.48
C SER A 345 7.59 10.55 -3.60
N PRO A 346 7.33 11.33 -4.66
CA PRO A 346 6.69 10.82 -5.88
C PRO A 346 7.64 10.03 -6.77
N ILE A 347 8.92 9.86 -6.38
CA ILE A 347 9.96 9.17 -7.16
C ILE A 347 10.50 7.91 -6.47
N HIS A 348 10.96 6.97 -7.29
CA HIS A 348 11.67 5.75 -6.87
C HIS A 348 13.20 5.89 -6.99
N ASN A 349 13.94 4.88 -6.53
CA ASN A 349 15.40 4.79 -6.41
C ASN A 349 16.21 4.81 -7.74
N THR A 350 15.64 5.32 -8.83
CA THR A 350 16.38 5.70 -10.05
C THR A 350 16.07 7.14 -10.51
N GLY A 351 15.49 7.98 -9.64
CA GLY A 351 15.17 9.38 -9.95
C GLY A 351 13.97 9.59 -10.89
N LYS A 352 13.13 8.57 -11.07
CA LYS A 352 11.92 8.61 -11.91
C LYS A 352 10.65 8.45 -11.06
N THR A 353 9.52 8.93 -11.56
CA THR A 353 8.19 8.80 -10.93
C THR A 353 7.91 7.36 -10.51
N LEU A 354 7.33 7.16 -9.31
CA LEU A 354 6.85 5.87 -8.82
C LEU A 354 6.07 5.12 -9.92
N LEU A 355 6.28 3.81 -10.01
CA LEU A 355 5.57 2.96 -10.97
C LEU A 355 4.47 2.14 -10.31
N ASP A 356 3.54 1.66 -11.13
CA ASP A 356 2.54 0.65 -10.77
C ASP A 356 3.00 -0.78 -11.14
N ALA A 357 2.25 -1.80 -10.74
CA ALA A 357 2.46 -3.21 -11.09
C ALA A 357 2.46 -3.49 -12.61
N THR A 358 1.85 -2.60 -13.42
CA THR A 358 1.93 -2.62 -14.90
C THR A 358 3.25 -2.07 -15.45
N ARG A 359 4.06 -1.42 -14.60
CA ARG A 359 5.22 -0.54 -14.91
C ARG A 359 4.87 0.81 -15.54
N GLU A 360 3.61 1.20 -15.55
CA GLU A 360 3.17 2.56 -15.87
C GLU A 360 3.39 3.51 -14.68
N ALA A 361 3.28 4.83 -14.88
CA ALA A 361 3.46 5.80 -13.81
C ALA A 361 2.30 5.77 -12.80
N ALA A 362 2.61 5.69 -11.51
CA ALA A 362 1.63 5.56 -10.43
C ALA A 362 0.88 6.88 -10.15
N ILE A 363 -0.36 6.95 -10.61
CA ILE A 363 -1.28 8.07 -10.35
C ILE A 363 -1.53 8.32 -8.85
N PRO A 364 -1.87 9.56 -8.43
CA PRO A 364 -2.21 9.89 -7.04
C PRO A 364 -3.30 9.02 -6.40
N PHE A 365 -4.23 8.44 -7.16
CA PHE A 365 -5.21 7.49 -6.61
C PHE A 365 -4.62 6.14 -6.18
N ALA A 366 -3.42 5.78 -6.65
CA ALA A 366 -2.68 4.62 -6.16
C ALA A 366 -1.67 5.03 -5.08
N SER A 367 -0.86 6.07 -5.33
CA SER A 367 0.30 6.44 -4.52
C SER A 367 0.05 7.53 -3.46
N GLY A 368 -1.09 8.22 -3.49
CA GLY A 368 -1.37 9.37 -2.64
C GLY A 368 -0.42 10.53 -2.93
N SER A 369 0.28 11.00 -1.89
CA SER A 369 1.40 11.96 -2.06
C SER A 369 2.73 11.29 -2.43
N GLY A 370 2.81 9.95 -2.41
CA GLY A 370 4.02 9.18 -2.67
C GLY A 370 4.52 8.41 -1.45
N HIS A 371 5.75 7.91 -1.53
CA HIS A 371 6.36 7.10 -0.47
C HIS A 371 6.91 7.97 0.67
N ILE A 372 6.69 7.58 1.94
CA ILE A 372 7.07 8.39 3.10
C ILE A 372 8.58 8.65 3.20
N ARG A 373 8.97 9.82 3.72
CA ARG A 373 10.37 10.17 4.03
C ARG A 373 10.47 10.63 5.50
N PRO A 374 10.59 9.71 6.48
CA PRO A 374 10.47 10.03 7.91
C PRO A 374 11.34 11.18 8.40
N ASN A 375 12.61 11.24 7.97
CA ASN A 375 13.55 12.28 8.39
C ASN A 375 13.15 13.68 7.89
N LEU A 376 12.45 13.78 6.76
CA LEU A 376 11.92 15.06 6.25
C LEU A 376 10.57 15.36 6.87
N ALA A 377 9.73 14.36 7.16
CA ALA A 377 8.50 14.57 7.92
C ALA A 377 8.75 15.08 9.35
N ALA A 378 9.97 14.93 9.87
CA ALA A 378 10.40 15.52 11.14
C ALA A 378 10.73 17.02 11.04
N ASP A 379 11.03 17.56 9.85
CA ASP A 379 11.10 19.01 9.60
C ASP A 379 10.56 19.33 8.19
N PRO A 380 9.23 19.52 8.06
CA PRO A 380 8.58 19.72 6.77
C PRO A 380 8.60 21.18 6.31
N GLY A 381 9.15 22.12 7.09
CA GLY A 381 9.05 23.56 6.85
C GLY A 381 7.64 24.15 7.07
N LEU A 382 6.64 23.69 6.30
CA LEU A 382 5.25 24.19 6.35
C LEU A 382 4.21 23.08 6.64
N ALA A 383 3.16 23.42 7.38
CA ALA A 383 1.97 22.60 7.59
C ALA A 383 0.66 23.42 7.48
N PRO A 384 -0.35 23.00 6.69
CA PRO A 384 -1.71 23.53 6.75
C PRO A 384 -2.42 22.94 7.98
N TYR A 385 -2.24 23.59 9.13
CA TYR A 385 -2.69 23.09 10.45
C TYR A 385 -4.22 23.15 10.67
N ILE A 386 -4.93 24.01 9.93
CA ILE A 386 -6.24 24.52 10.34
C ILE A 386 -7.39 23.66 9.80
N CYS A 387 -8.10 22.94 10.67
CA CYS A 387 -9.44 22.45 10.32
C CYS A 387 -10.40 23.65 10.28
N PRO A 388 -10.99 24.01 9.12
CA PRO A 388 -11.85 25.19 9.05
C PRO A 388 -13.16 24.95 9.82
N ARG A 389 -13.64 25.98 10.54
CA ARG A 389 -15.00 25.95 11.08
C ARG A 389 -15.97 25.92 9.90
N LEU A 390 -16.75 24.85 9.77
CA LEU A 390 -17.67 24.57 8.66
C LEU A 390 -18.94 25.45 8.68
N SER A 391 -18.81 26.73 9.01
CA SER A 391 -19.93 27.68 9.11
C SER A 391 -20.24 28.44 7.82
N ASN A 392 -19.39 28.35 6.78
CA ASN A 392 -19.68 28.81 5.40
C ASN A 392 -18.62 28.41 4.33
N SER A 393 -17.63 27.56 4.65
CA SER A 393 -16.54 27.20 3.72
C SER A 393 -16.93 26.07 2.75
N SER A 394 -16.55 26.18 1.47
CA SER A 394 -16.66 25.08 0.50
C SER A 394 -15.84 23.86 0.94
N LEU A 395 -16.28 22.65 0.57
CA LEU A 395 -15.46 21.42 0.71
C LEU A 395 -14.15 21.52 -0.07
N LEU A 396 -14.11 22.34 -1.12
CA LEU A 396 -12.91 22.60 -1.92
C LEU A 396 -11.86 23.41 -1.13
N ASP A 397 -12.29 24.25 -0.19
CA ASP A 397 -11.42 25.07 0.68
C ASP A 397 -10.95 24.34 1.94
N PHE A 398 -11.36 23.08 2.14
CA PHE A 398 -10.87 22.28 3.25
C PHE A 398 -9.34 22.09 3.18
N HIS A 399 -8.63 22.44 4.25
CA HIS A 399 -7.17 22.51 4.36
C HIS A 399 -6.46 21.15 4.36
N ASN A 400 -6.68 20.37 3.31
CA ASN A 400 -6.09 19.06 3.10
C ASN A 400 -4.73 19.19 2.37
N PRO A 401 -3.69 18.38 2.72
CA PRO A 401 -2.37 18.38 2.05
C PRO A 401 -2.35 17.82 0.61
N SER A 402 -3.52 17.66 -0.02
CA SER A 402 -3.69 17.41 -1.44
C SER A 402 -4.91 18.17 -1.95
N ILE A 403 -4.91 18.52 -3.23
CA ILE A 403 -5.92 19.37 -3.86
C ILE A 403 -6.72 18.50 -4.82
N THR A 404 -8.04 18.47 -4.63
CA THR A 404 -8.95 17.64 -5.42
C THR A 404 -10.13 18.47 -5.89
N VAL A 405 -10.32 18.53 -7.21
CA VAL A 405 -11.44 19.21 -7.87
C VAL A 405 -12.28 18.12 -8.56
N PRO A 406 -13.51 17.83 -8.11
CA PRO A 406 -14.30 16.69 -8.60
C PRO A 406 -15.17 17.01 -9.83
N ALA A 407 -15.31 18.28 -10.21
CA ALA A 407 -16.04 18.71 -11.40
C ALA A 407 -15.58 20.11 -11.81
N LEU A 408 -14.57 20.21 -12.68
CA LEU A 408 -14.12 21.50 -13.21
C LEU A 408 -14.96 21.91 -14.43
N SER A 409 -15.93 22.79 -14.21
CA SER A 409 -16.69 23.48 -15.26
C SER A 409 -16.16 24.91 -15.45
N GLY A 410 -15.16 25.08 -16.33
CA GLY A 410 -14.59 26.40 -16.64
C GLY A 410 -13.44 26.80 -15.73
N ASN A 411 -13.68 27.69 -14.77
CA ASN A 411 -12.69 28.25 -13.84
C ASN A 411 -13.13 28.10 -12.38
N LEU A 412 -12.20 27.72 -11.51
CA LEU A 412 -12.40 27.54 -10.08
C LEU A 412 -11.26 28.19 -9.30
N ILE A 413 -11.58 28.84 -8.18
CA ILE A 413 -10.58 29.31 -7.21
C ILE A 413 -10.63 28.38 -5.99
N VAL A 414 -9.46 27.96 -5.50
CA VAL A 414 -9.29 27.10 -4.32
C VAL A 414 -8.34 27.79 -3.36
N THR A 415 -8.80 28.21 -2.19
CA THR A 415 -7.96 28.91 -1.22
C THR A 415 -7.38 27.96 -0.17
N ARG A 416 -6.14 28.22 0.26
CA ARG A 416 -5.44 27.47 1.31
C ARG A 416 -4.83 28.41 2.34
N THR A 417 -4.45 27.83 3.48
CA THR A 417 -3.70 28.49 4.54
C THR A 417 -2.61 27.55 5.00
N VAL A 418 -1.38 28.02 5.06
CA VAL A 418 -0.20 27.27 5.52
C VAL A 418 0.40 27.97 6.73
N THR A 419 0.86 27.18 7.69
CA THR A 419 1.56 27.63 8.90
C THR A 419 3.02 27.26 8.75
N ASN A 420 3.93 28.20 9.04
CA ASN A 420 5.34 27.88 9.17
C ASN A 420 5.59 27.09 10.46
N VAL A 421 6.22 25.92 10.36
CA VAL A 421 6.61 25.11 11.52
C VAL A 421 8.14 25.04 11.68
N GLY A 422 8.91 25.50 10.70
CA GLY A 422 10.35 25.69 10.79
C GLY A 422 10.76 27.12 11.16
N LEU A 423 11.99 27.48 10.80
CA LEU A 423 12.56 28.82 10.96
C LEU A 423 11.90 29.87 10.03
N PRO A 424 12.08 31.18 10.27
CA PRO A 424 11.68 32.22 9.32
C PRO A 424 12.27 31.99 7.92
N GLY A 425 11.49 32.22 6.87
CA GLY A 425 11.90 31.90 5.50
C GLY A 425 10.91 32.34 4.42
N THR A 426 11.39 32.37 3.18
CA THR A 426 10.63 32.79 2.00
C THR A 426 10.45 31.60 1.06
N TYR A 427 9.20 31.21 0.83
CA TYR A 427 8.85 30.07 -0.02
C TYR A 427 8.30 30.53 -1.36
N THR A 428 8.82 29.97 -2.45
CA THR A 428 8.34 30.21 -3.82
C THR A 428 7.54 29.02 -4.33
N ALA A 429 6.39 29.28 -4.96
CA ALA A 429 5.54 28.27 -5.58
C ALA A 429 6.08 27.82 -6.94
N ARG A 430 5.96 26.53 -7.22
CA ARG A 430 6.13 25.90 -8.54
C ARG A 430 4.96 24.94 -8.77
N VAL A 431 4.50 24.83 -10.02
CA VAL A 431 3.35 23.99 -10.36
C VAL A 431 3.70 23.02 -11.49
N GLY A 432 3.54 21.73 -11.23
CA GLY A 432 3.43 20.71 -12.27
C GLY A 432 2.00 20.72 -12.82
N LEU A 433 1.81 21.31 -14.00
CA LEU A 433 0.50 21.51 -14.60
C LEU A 433 -0.18 20.17 -14.98
N PRO A 434 -1.44 19.93 -14.59
CA PRO A 434 -2.21 18.81 -15.12
C PRO A 434 -2.49 18.99 -16.63
N PRO A 435 -2.38 17.95 -17.48
CA PRO A 435 -2.60 18.08 -18.92
C PRO A 435 -3.97 18.70 -19.27
N GLY A 436 -3.96 19.78 -20.05
CA GLY A 436 -5.16 20.53 -20.45
C GLY A 436 -5.70 21.53 -19.41
N ILE A 437 -5.09 21.62 -18.23
CA ILE A 437 -5.51 22.50 -17.12
C ILE A 437 -4.44 23.56 -16.84
N SER A 438 -4.84 24.83 -16.78
CA SER A 438 -4.02 25.91 -16.24
C SER A 438 -4.22 26.00 -14.72
N VAL A 439 -3.14 26.20 -13.99
CA VAL A 439 -3.15 26.40 -12.53
C VAL A 439 -2.17 27.53 -12.19
N VAL A 440 -2.70 28.66 -11.73
CA VAL A 440 -1.93 29.83 -11.29
C VAL A 440 -2.05 29.94 -9.77
N VAL A 441 -0.99 30.40 -9.08
CA VAL A 441 -0.94 30.51 -7.61
C VAL A 441 -0.73 31.97 -7.23
N GLU A 442 -1.60 32.50 -6.37
CA GLU A 442 -1.58 33.90 -5.95
C GLU A 442 -1.70 34.05 -4.41
N PRO A 443 -0.75 34.74 -3.74
CA PRO A 443 0.57 35.11 -4.26
C PRO A 443 1.42 33.85 -4.56
N ASN A 444 2.40 33.97 -5.45
CA ASN A 444 3.33 32.87 -5.77
C ASN A 444 4.56 32.82 -4.86
N VAL A 445 4.68 33.74 -3.89
CA VAL A 445 5.73 33.81 -2.87
C VAL A 445 5.09 34.08 -1.51
N LEU A 446 5.52 33.36 -0.47
CA LEU A 446 5.09 33.54 0.92
C LEU A 446 6.29 33.83 1.81
N ILE A 447 6.17 34.82 2.70
CA ILE A 447 7.28 35.32 3.54
C ILE A 447 6.89 35.17 5.02
N PHE A 448 7.52 34.21 5.71
CA PHE A 448 7.31 33.95 7.13
C PHE A 448 8.43 34.58 7.96
N LYS A 449 8.07 35.50 8.85
CA LYS A 449 8.96 36.20 9.79
C LYS A 449 9.15 35.47 11.11
N SER A 450 8.29 34.50 11.42
CA SER A 450 8.33 33.68 12.64
C SER A 450 7.80 32.27 12.41
N GLN A 451 8.13 31.36 13.35
CA GLN A 451 7.45 30.07 13.50
C GLN A 451 6.00 30.31 13.97
N GLY A 452 5.05 29.48 13.54
CA GLY A 452 3.62 29.61 13.85
C GLY A 452 2.89 30.68 13.03
N GLN A 453 3.58 31.53 12.27
CA GLN A 453 2.95 32.48 11.34
C GLN A 453 2.16 31.74 10.25
N LYS A 454 1.00 32.29 9.90
CA LYS A 454 0.02 31.72 8.96
C LYS A 454 -0.15 32.63 7.76
N GLU A 455 0.03 32.08 6.57
CA GLU A 455 -0.16 32.79 5.31
C GLU A 455 -1.21 32.11 4.43
N ARG A 456 -1.85 32.88 3.55
CA ARG A 456 -2.89 32.41 2.62
C ARG A 456 -2.43 32.53 1.18
N PHE A 457 -2.89 31.58 0.36
CA PHE A 457 -2.76 31.63 -1.10
C PHE A 457 -3.97 30.98 -1.76
N SER A 458 -4.22 31.34 -3.01
CA SER A 458 -5.28 30.80 -3.85
C SER A 458 -4.68 30.11 -5.08
N LEU A 459 -5.28 28.99 -5.49
CA LEU A 459 -5.04 28.39 -6.81
C LEU A 459 -6.20 28.77 -7.74
N HIS A 460 -5.87 29.31 -8.90
CA HIS A 460 -6.81 29.66 -9.96
C HIS A 460 -6.69 28.58 -11.03
N ILE A 461 -7.68 27.68 -11.07
CA ILE A 461 -7.67 26.42 -11.82
C ILE A 461 -8.66 26.54 -12.97
N LYS A 462 -8.18 26.46 -14.21
CA LYS A 462 -9.00 26.67 -15.42
C LYS A 462 -8.77 25.59 -16.47
N ALA A 463 -9.86 25.04 -17.02
CA ALA A 463 -9.79 24.16 -18.20
C ALA A 463 -9.40 25.00 -19.45
N VAL A 464 -8.37 24.58 -20.17
CA VAL A 464 -7.79 25.38 -21.29
C VAL A 464 -8.22 24.85 -22.66
N ASN A 465 -8.36 23.54 -22.83
CA ASN A 465 -8.64 22.92 -24.13
C ASN A 465 -9.69 21.81 -24.04
N THR A 466 -10.96 22.16 -24.24
CA THR A 466 -12.10 21.24 -24.05
C THR A 466 -12.22 20.13 -25.10
N THR A 467 -11.65 20.30 -26.30
CA THR A 467 -11.70 19.27 -27.36
C THR A 467 -10.84 18.05 -27.02
N TYR A 468 -9.89 18.17 -26.08
CA TYR A 468 -9.02 17.08 -25.64
C TYR A 468 -9.70 16.10 -24.66
N PHE A 469 -10.96 16.35 -24.27
CA PHE A 469 -11.65 15.60 -23.21
C PHE A 469 -12.70 14.59 -23.71
N ALA A 470 -12.76 14.34 -25.03
CA ALA A 470 -13.61 13.32 -25.67
C ALA A 470 -13.14 11.86 -25.43
N GLY A 471 -12.53 11.58 -24.27
CA GLY A 471 -11.91 10.29 -23.92
C GLY A 471 -12.39 9.75 -22.57
N VAL A 472 -12.07 8.48 -22.30
CA VAL A 472 -12.54 7.75 -21.11
C VAL A 472 -11.93 8.26 -19.80
N ASP A 473 -10.68 8.74 -19.83
CA ASP A 473 -10.02 9.30 -18.64
C ASP A 473 -10.32 10.79 -18.48
N GLN A 474 -11.22 11.10 -17.54
CA GLN A 474 -11.65 12.46 -17.22
C GLN A 474 -10.83 13.10 -16.08
N HIS A 475 -9.87 12.36 -15.49
CA HIS A 475 -9.02 12.82 -14.41
C HIS A 475 -7.67 13.33 -14.94
N LYS A 476 -7.18 14.44 -14.40
CA LYS A 476 -5.87 15.02 -14.72
C LYS A 476 -5.10 15.28 -13.44
N TYR A 477 -3.82 14.95 -13.45
CA TYR A 477 -2.96 14.94 -12.27
C TYR A 477 -1.80 15.91 -12.41
N GLY A 478 -1.45 16.58 -11.32
CA GLY A 478 -0.34 17.54 -11.25
C GLY A 478 0.14 17.73 -9.81
N GLU A 479 0.85 18.81 -9.54
CA GLU A 479 1.34 19.11 -8.19
C GLU A 479 1.62 20.60 -7.97
N LEU A 480 1.43 21.05 -6.73
CA LEU A 480 1.95 22.31 -6.20
C LEU A 480 3.14 22.00 -5.29
N VAL A 481 4.26 22.70 -5.49
CA VAL A 481 5.45 22.61 -4.65
C VAL A 481 5.81 24.00 -4.14
N TRP A 482 5.90 24.15 -2.82
CA TRP A 482 6.57 25.31 -2.19
C TRP A 482 7.99 24.93 -1.79
N SER A 483 8.95 25.83 -2.00
CA SER A 483 10.33 25.63 -1.53
C SER A 483 11.01 26.96 -1.20
N ASP A 484 11.81 26.96 -0.14
CA ASP A 484 12.74 28.01 0.29
C ASP A 484 14.21 27.69 -0.09
N GLY A 485 14.43 26.63 -0.86
CA GLY A 485 15.75 26.09 -1.21
C GLY A 485 16.25 24.95 -0.30
N THR A 486 15.66 24.77 0.89
CA THR A 486 16.00 23.68 1.83
C THR A 486 14.85 22.68 1.95
N HIS A 487 13.66 23.19 2.23
CA HIS A 487 12.43 22.43 2.35
C HIS A 487 11.75 22.26 0.98
N THR A 488 10.90 21.25 0.87
CA THR A 488 10.09 20.98 -0.33
C THR A 488 8.73 20.47 0.10
N VAL A 489 7.72 21.33 0.00
CA VAL A 489 6.37 21.10 0.52
C VAL A 489 5.43 20.82 -0.66
N ARG A 490 5.21 19.53 -0.95
CA ARG A 490 4.50 19.07 -2.15
C ARG A 490 3.05 18.67 -1.87
N SER A 491 2.10 19.31 -2.52
CA SER A 491 0.69 18.92 -2.54
C SER A 491 0.32 18.35 -3.92
N PRO A 492 -0.06 17.07 -4.07
CA PRO A 492 -0.55 16.56 -5.34
C PRO A 492 -1.91 17.19 -5.69
N ILE A 493 -2.11 17.46 -6.98
CA ILE A 493 -3.33 18.02 -7.56
C ILE A 493 -4.03 16.92 -8.36
N THR A 494 -5.36 16.83 -8.24
CA THR A 494 -6.21 15.96 -9.04
C THR A 494 -7.45 16.73 -9.47
N VAL A 495 -7.72 16.76 -10.77
CA VAL A 495 -8.84 17.48 -11.39
C VAL A 495 -9.65 16.50 -12.22
N GLU A 496 -10.90 16.25 -11.82
CA GLU A 496 -11.92 15.62 -12.65
C GLU A 496 -12.67 16.73 -13.42
N ILE A 497 -12.81 16.53 -14.73
CA ILE A 497 -13.37 17.52 -15.64
C ILE A 497 -14.88 17.27 -15.77
N ALA A 498 -15.68 18.34 -15.69
CA ALA A 498 -17.13 18.23 -15.83
C ALA A 498 -17.52 17.71 -17.23
N ARG A 499 -18.63 16.95 -17.29
CA ARG A 499 -19.25 16.46 -18.53
C ARG A 499 -20.21 17.49 -19.11
#